data_AF-A0A3M1F7S4-F1
#
_entry.id   AF-A0A3M1F7S4-F1
#
_cell.length_a   1.000
_cell.length_b   1.000
_cell.length_c   1.000
_cell.angle_alpha   90.00
_cell.angle_beta   90.00
_cell.angle_gamma   90.00
#
_symmetry.space_group_name_H-M   'P 1'
#
loop_
_entity.id
_entity.type
_entity.pdbx_description
1 polymer ?
#
loop_
_entity_poly.entity_id
_entity_poly.type
_entity_poly.pdbx_seq_one_letter_code
_entity_poly.pdbx_strand_id
1 'polypeptide(L)'
;MCREEEKKERVEKQMGKPELLEKRPMLLVEVKLLLQKIKKDVGELNFRAQRTEEYLNAVGPLKKKDAEALKKALLELNIPRFKEAYAVKLVDVLPKTAKEVKLVLQGYPLTVSNDHLEAIAKTIRAALPEKKSAK
;
A
#
# COMPACT_ATOMS: atom_id res chain seq x y z
N MET A 1 -37.66 -25.15 0.65
CA MET A 1 -36.76 -24.07 0.20
C MET A 1 -36.69 -23.03 1.29
N CYS A 2 -35.50 -22.75 1.79
CA CYS A 2 -35.31 -21.89 2.96
C CYS A 2 -35.50 -20.41 2.55
N ARG A 3 -36.26 -19.64 3.34
CA ARG A 3 -36.50 -18.19 3.15
C ARG A 3 -35.22 -17.35 3.00
N GLU A 4 -34.07 -17.89 3.41
CA GLU A 4 -32.76 -17.26 3.24
C GLU A 4 -32.19 -17.39 1.83
N GLU A 5 -32.47 -18.48 1.12
CA GLU A 5 -32.06 -18.69 -0.27
C GLU A 5 -32.85 -17.76 -1.19
N GLU A 6 -34.15 -17.62 -0.96
CA GLU A 6 -35.02 -16.69 -1.69
C GLU A 6 -34.65 -15.21 -1.45
N LYS A 7 -34.16 -14.88 -0.24
CA LYS A 7 -33.65 -13.53 0.07
C LYS A 7 -32.33 -13.24 -0.62
N LYS A 8 -31.39 -14.20 -0.63
CA LYS A 8 -30.12 -14.06 -1.37
C LYS A 8 -30.37 -13.90 -2.87
N GLU A 9 -31.24 -14.72 -3.44
CA GLU A 9 -31.58 -14.66 -4.86
C GLU A 9 -32.28 -13.34 -5.24
N ARG A 10 -33.12 -12.79 -4.36
CA ARG A 10 -33.76 -11.46 -4.56
C ARG A 10 -32.77 -10.31 -4.51
N VAL A 11 -31.79 -10.35 -3.60
CA VAL A 11 -30.74 -9.31 -3.50
C VAL A 11 -29.79 -9.39 -4.68
N GLU A 12 -29.45 -10.60 -5.12
CA GLU A 12 -28.59 -10.85 -6.29
C GLU A 12 -29.28 -10.46 -7.61
N LYS A 13 -30.62 -10.60 -7.69
CA LYS A 13 -31.42 -10.07 -8.82
C LYS A 13 -31.57 -8.54 -8.81
N GLN A 14 -31.54 -7.90 -7.64
CA GLN A 14 -31.69 -6.43 -7.52
C GLN A 14 -30.38 -5.66 -7.72
N MET A 15 -29.24 -6.26 -7.41
CA MET A 15 -27.93 -5.66 -7.68
C MET A 15 -27.35 -6.31 -8.93
N GLY A 16 -27.45 -5.61 -10.07
CA GLY A 16 -26.84 -6.04 -11.33
C GLY A 16 -25.36 -6.40 -11.13
N LYS A 17 -24.83 -7.29 -12.00
CA LYS A 17 -23.44 -7.76 -11.89
C LYS A 17 -22.49 -6.55 -11.82
N PRO A 18 -21.75 -6.37 -10.71
CA PRO A 18 -20.88 -5.22 -10.58
C PRO A 18 -19.73 -5.32 -11.58
N GLU A 19 -19.55 -4.29 -12.40
CA GLU A 19 -18.44 -4.18 -13.34
C GLU A 19 -17.26 -3.44 -12.68
N LEU A 20 -16.05 -3.93 -12.94
CA LEU A 20 -14.84 -3.29 -12.42
C LEU A 20 -14.53 -2.05 -13.27
N LEU A 21 -14.78 -0.86 -12.71
CA LEU A 21 -14.45 0.40 -13.36
C LEU A 21 -12.96 0.73 -13.29
N GLU A 22 -12.38 0.66 -12.09
CA GLU A 22 -10.98 1.06 -11.85
C GLU A 22 -10.37 0.27 -10.70
N LYS A 23 -9.07 -0.04 -10.81
CA LYS A 23 -8.28 -0.66 -9.74
C LYS A 23 -6.96 0.07 -9.59
N ARG A 24 -6.70 0.59 -8.39
CA ARG A 24 -5.46 1.28 -8.05
C ARG A 24 -4.79 0.66 -6.82
N PRO A 25 -3.44 0.62 -6.77
CA PRO A 25 -2.72 0.21 -5.57
C PRO A 25 -2.84 1.28 -4.49
N MET A 26 -2.88 0.84 -3.23
CA MET A 26 -3.10 1.69 -2.06
C MET A 26 -1.96 1.52 -1.06
N LEU A 27 -1.53 2.61 -0.43
CA LEU A 27 -0.49 2.61 0.59
C LEU A 27 -1.03 2.07 1.91
N LEU A 28 -0.21 1.38 2.70
CA LEU A 28 -0.64 0.87 4.01
C LEU A 28 -1.10 1.98 4.96
N VAL A 29 -0.51 3.17 4.86
CA VAL A 29 -0.92 4.36 5.63
C VAL A 29 -2.33 4.83 5.26
N GLU A 30 -2.70 4.74 3.98
CA GLU A 30 -4.06 5.05 3.52
C GLU A 30 -5.07 4.01 4.02
N VAL A 31 -4.70 2.72 3.94
CA VAL A 31 -5.53 1.62 4.46
C VAL A 31 -5.79 1.81 5.95
N LYS A 32 -4.78 2.21 6.73
CA LYS A 32 -4.92 2.50 8.16
C LYS A 32 -5.96 3.59 8.44
N LEU A 33 -5.89 4.68 7.70
CA LEU A 33 -6.82 5.80 7.86
C LEU A 33 -8.25 5.43 7.42
N LEU A 34 -8.40 4.63 6.38
CA LEU A 34 -9.71 4.13 5.95
C LEU A 34 -10.31 3.20 7.00
N LEU A 35 -9.52 2.28 7.54
CA LEU A 35 -10.00 1.35 8.56
C LEU A 35 -10.41 2.07 9.85
N GLN A 36 -9.68 3.12 10.23
CA GLN A 36 -10.06 3.99 11.36
C GLN A 36 -11.38 4.75 11.12
N LYS A 37 -11.65 5.17 9.88
CA LYS A 37 -12.96 5.78 9.54
C LYS A 37 -14.09 4.75 9.65
N ILE A 38 -13.92 3.58 9.03
CA ILE A 38 -14.90 2.49 9.08
C ILE A 38 -15.21 2.10 10.54
N LYS A 39 -14.19 2.01 11.38
CA LYS A 39 -14.35 1.72 12.82
C LYS A 39 -15.17 2.79 13.55
N LYS A 40 -15.03 4.07 13.17
CA LYS A 40 -15.87 5.14 13.74
C LYS A 40 -17.32 5.05 13.29
N ASP A 41 -17.55 4.63 12.05
CA ASP A 41 -18.88 4.59 11.45
C ASP A 41 -19.69 3.36 11.92
N VAL A 42 -19.02 2.21 12.03
CA VAL A 42 -19.65 0.91 12.35
C VAL A 42 -19.50 0.52 13.83
N GLY A 43 -18.51 1.09 14.52
CA GLY A 43 -18.18 0.77 15.91
C GLY A 43 -17.19 -0.39 16.02
N GLU A 44 -17.69 -1.61 16.11
CA GLU A 44 -16.85 -2.80 16.31
C GLU A 44 -16.42 -3.44 14.98
N LEU A 45 -15.10 -3.63 14.82
CA LEU A 45 -14.54 -4.31 13.65
C LEU A 45 -14.68 -5.82 13.82
N ASN A 46 -14.93 -6.53 12.72
CA ASN A 46 -14.86 -7.99 12.73
C ASN A 46 -13.42 -8.49 12.98
N PHE A 47 -13.29 -9.77 13.33
CA PHE A 47 -11.99 -10.40 13.64
C PHE A 47 -10.91 -10.15 12.59
N ARG A 48 -11.23 -10.23 11.29
CA ARG A 48 -10.25 -10.06 10.21
C ARG A 48 -9.79 -8.60 10.09
N ALA A 49 -10.73 -7.67 10.19
CA ALA A 49 -10.46 -6.24 10.19
C ALA A 49 -9.63 -5.84 11.41
N GLN A 50 -9.91 -6.42 12.59
CA GLN A 50 -9.12 -6.18 13.79
C GLN A 50 -7.67 -6.68 13.66
N ARG A 51 -7.44 -7.88 13.10
CA ARG A 51 -6.07 -8.35 12.80
C ARG A 51 -5.34 -7.46 11.82
N THR A 52 -6.05 -6.91 10.85
CA THR A 52 -5.48 -5.95 9.89
C THR A 52 -5.14 -4.63 10.59
N GLU A 53 -5.99 -4.13 11.50
CA GLU A 53 -5.70 -2.95 12.32
C GLU A 53 -4.44 -3.14 13.17
N GLU A 54 -4.31 -4.30 13.82
CA GLU A 54 -3.11 -4.67 14.59
C GLU A 54 -1.85 -4.63 13.73
N TYR A 55 -1.89 -5.25 12.54
CA TYR A 55 -0.78 -5.22 11.59
C TYR A 55 -0.44 -3.78 11.17
N LEU A 56 -1.43 -2.98 10.79
CA LEU A 56 -1.25 -1.59 10.34
C LEU A 56 -0.75 -0.66 11.45
N ASN A 57 -0.95 -1.02 12.71
CA ASN A 57 -0.37 -0.31 13.85
C ASN A 57 1.14 -0.54 13.99
N ALA A 58 1.65 -1.67 13.50
CA ALA A 58 3.09 -1.98 13.47
C ALA A 58 3.80 -1.47 12.20
N VAL A 59 3.06 -1.08 11.16
CA VAL A 59 3.62 -0.57 9.89
C VAL A 59 4.31 0.80 10.09
N GLY A 60 5.31 1.07 9.24
CA GLY A 60 6.29 2.15 9.34
C GLY A 60 5.76 3.58 9.59
N PRO A 61 6.68 4.50 9.96
CA PRO A 61 6.33 5.75 10.64
C PRO A 61 5.84 6.88 9.72
N LEU A 62 5.70 6.65 8.41
CA LEU A 62 5.39 7.72 7.47
C LEU A 62 3.97 8.25 7.67
N LYS A 63 3.83 9.58 7.67
CA LYS A 63 2.53 10.23 7.57
C LYS A 63 2.00 10.10 6.14
N LYS A 64 0.68 10.19 5.99
CA LYS A 64 0.03 10.07 4.67
C LYS A 64 0.64 11.00 3.61
N LYS A 65 0.86 12.28 3.97
CA LYS A 65 1.43 13.28 3.05
C LYS A 65 2.84 12.90 2.58
N ASP A 66 3.68 12.44 3.51
CA ASP A 66 5.07 12.09 3.22
C ASP A 66 5.13 10.81 2.36
N ALA A 67 4.25 9.84 2.64
CA ALA A 67 4.12 8.63 1.84
C ALA A 67 3.63 8.93 0.40
N GLU A 68 2.66 9.82 0.24
CA GLU A 68 2.20 10.28 -1.08
C GLU A 68 3.28 11.04 -1.84
N ALA A 69 4.03 11.93 -1.17
CA ALA A 69 5.13 12.66 -1.77
C ALA A 69 6.25 11.71 -2.22
N LEU A 70 6.63 10.73 -1.39
CA LEU A 70 7.63 9.73 -1.74
C LEU A 70 7.16 8.88 -2.94
N LYS A 71 5.90 8.45 -2.95
CA LYS A 71 5.32 7.71 -4.08
C LYS A 71 5.43 8.49 -5.38
N LYS A 72 5.10 9.79 -5.37
CA LYS A 72 5.25 10.67 -6.55
C LYS A 72 6.70 10.79 -6.98
N ALA A 73 7.61 11.09 -6.05
CA ALA A 73 9.04 11.20 -6.34
C ALA A 73 9.62 9.91 -6.96
N LEU A 74 9.17 8.73 -6.52
CA LEU A 74 9.60 7.46 -7.10
C LEU A 74 9.07 7.24 -8.53
N LEU A 75 7.86 7.71 -8.84
CA LEU A 75 7.28 7.63 -10.18
C LEU A 75 7.95 8.61 -11.15
N GLU A 76 8.34 9.79 -10.66
CA GLU A 76 9.05 10.82 -11.42
C GLU A 76 10.47 10.40 -11.84
N LEU A 77 11.03 9.33 -11.25
CA LEU A 77 12.30 8.73 -11.70
C LEU A 77 12.21 8.11 -13.11
N ASN A 78 11.00 7.99 -13.69
CA ASN A 78 10.75 7.50 -15.05
C ASN A 78 11.48 6.18 -15.40
N ILE A 79 11.52 5.26 -14.44
CA ILE A 79 12.18 3.96 -14.61
C ILE A 79 11.36 3.11 -15.60
N PRO A 80 11.98 2.50 -16.61
CA PRO A 80 11.26 1.71 -17.61
C PRO A 80 10.42 0.60 -16.98
N ARG A 81 9.16 0.47 -17.39
CA ARG A 81 8.22 -0.58 -16.90
C ARG A 81 7.94 -0.52 -15.39
N PHE A 82 8.30 0.57 -14.72
CA PHE A 82 8.04 0.77 -13.31
C PHE A 82 6.58 1.20 -13.10
N LYS A 83 5.79 0.31 -12.48
CA LYS A 83 4.36 0.54 -12.24
C LYS A 83 4.14 1.17 -10.86
N GLU A 84 3.01 1.83 -10.72
CA GLU A 84 2.54 2.41 -9.45
C GLU A 84 2.54 1.41 -8.29
N ALA A 85 2.20 0.14 -8.56
CA ALA A 85 2.19 -0.92 -7.55
C ALA A 85 3.59 -1.16 -6.92
N TYR A 86 4.67 -0.96 -7.69
CA TYR A 86 6.03 -1.12 -7.20
C TYR A 86 6.44 0.07 -6.34
N ALA A 87 6.06 1.29 -6.75
CA ALA A 87 6.27 2.50 -5.96
C ALA A 87 5.58 2.38 -4.59
N VAL A 88 4.32 1.94 -4.56
CA VAL A 88 3.57 1.66 -3.32
C VAL A 88 4.32 0.68 -2.44
N LYS A 89 4.80 -0.44 -3.01
CA LYS A 89 5.54 -1.44 -2.24
C LYS A 89 6.85 -0.91 -1.65
N LEU A 90 7.57 -0.08 -2.39
CA LEU A 90 8.81 0.55 -1.91
C LEU A 90 8.53 1.57 -0.80
N VAL A 91 7.43 2.32 -0.89
CA VAL A 91 7.00 3.23 0.19
C VAL A 91 6.61 2.46 1.45
N ASP A 92 6.00 1.28 1.32
CA ASP A 92 5.61 0.46 2.47
C ASP A 92 6.81 -0.21 3.15
N VAL A 93 7.81 -0.65 2.38
CA VAL A 93 8.98 -1.39 2.90
C VAL A 93 10.13 -0.46 3.33
N LEU A 94 10.27 0.70 2.69
CA LEU A 94 11.33 1.68 2.94
C LEU A 94 12.76 1.12 2.88
N PRO A 95 13.13 0.41 1.79
CA PRO A 95 14.50 -0.07 1.61
C PRO A 95 15.49 1.09 1.54
N LYS A 96 16.54 1.04 2.37
CA LYS A 96 17.55 2.09 2.48
C LYS A 96 18.71 1.87 1.53
N THR A 97 19.02 0.64 1.16
CA THR A 97 20.19 0.33 0.33
C THR A 97 19.78 -0.18 -1.06
N ALA A 98 20.64 -0.02 -2.07
CA ALA A 98 20.38 -0.56 -3.41
C ALA A 98 20.18 -2.10 -3.38
N LYS A 99 20.86 -2.79 -2.46
CA LYS A 99 20.68 -4.23 -2.21
C LYS A 99 19.28 -4.55 -1.69
N GLU A 100 18.78 -3.79 -0.72
CA GLU A 100 17.40 -3.94 -0.21
C GLU A 100 16.36 -3.60 -1.28
N VAL A 101 16.57 -2.53 -2.06
CA VAL A 101 15.67 -2.19 -3.19
C VAL A 101 15.62 -3.34 -4.17
N LYS A 102 16.79 -3.90 -4.55
CA LYS A 102 16.86 -5.08 -5.41
C LYS A 102 16.13 -6.26 -4.80
N LEU A 103 16.29 -6.53 -3.51
CA LEU A 103 15.60 -7.61 -2.81
C LEU A 103 14.07 -7.47 -2.88
N VAL A 104 13.54 -6.25 -2.71
CA VAL A 104 12.10 -5.97 -2.83
C VAL A 104 11.63 -6.17 -4.27
N LEU A 105 12.44 -5.80 -5.26
CA LEU A 105 12.06 -5.85 -6.68
C LEU A 105 12.29 -7.21 -7.35
N GLN A 106 13.04 -8.13 -6.73
CA GLN A 106 13.36 -9.46 -7.28
C GLN A 106 12.13 -10.32 -7.61
N GLY A 107 11.01 -10.11 -6.90
CA GLY A 107 9.77 -10.85 -7.15
C GLY A 107 8.96 -10.35 -8.36
N TYR A 108 9.41 -9.29 -9.04
CA TYR A 108 8.68 -8.69 -10.14
C TYR A 108 9.42 -8.89 -11.47
N PRO A 109 8.69 -8.97 -12.61
CA PRO A 109 9.29 -9.08 -13.94
C PRO A 109 9.85 -7.72 -14.40
N LEU A 110 10.78 -7.16 -13.64
CA LEU A 110 11.38 -5.85 -13.86
C LEU A 110 12.91 -5.94 -13.72
N THR A 111 13.61 -5.54 -14.77
CA THR A 111 15.06 -5.34 -14.75
C THR A 111 15.36 -3.88 -14.49
N VAL A 112 16.03 -3.59 -13.37
CA VAL A 112 16.44 -2.23 -12.97
C VAL A 112 17.96 -2.14 -13.02
N SER A 113 18.50 -1.09 -13.66
CA SER A 113 19.94 -0.83 -13.67
C SER A 113 20.45 -0.46 -12.27
N ASN A 114 21.75 -0.62 -12.04
CA ASN A 114 22.35 -0.24 -10.76
C ASN A 114 22.14 1.25 -10.45
N ASP A 115 22.25 2.12 -11.46
CA ASP A 115 22.04 3.57 -11.31
C ASP A 115 20.62 3.89 -10.81
N HIS A 116 19.60 3.21 -11.33
CA HIS A 116 18.22 3.37 -10.89
C HIS A 116 17.99 2.80 -9.48
N LEU A 117 18.63 1.68 -9.13
CA LEU A 117 18.56 1.12 -7.76
C LEU A 117 19.14 2.08 -6.73
N GLU A 118 20.26 2.74 -7.05
CA GLU A 118 20.87 3.75 -6.20
C GLU A 118 20.01 5.02 -6.10
N ALA A 119 19.43 5.47 -7.22
CA ALA A 119 18.52 6.60 -7.25
C ALA A 119 17.29 6.36 -6.35
N ILE A 120 16.64 5.20 -6.46
CA ILE A 120 15.52 4.81 -5.60
C ILE A 120 15.94 4.83 -4.12
N ALA A 121 17.05 4.18 -3.79
CA ALA A 121 17.53 4.09 -2.42
C ALA A 121 17.85 5.48 -1.82
N LYS A 122 18.38 6.40 -2.65
CA LYS A 122 18.66 7.78 -2.27
C LYS A 122 17.37 8.57 -2.03
N THR A 123 16.38 8.45 -2.91
CA THR A 123 15.07 9.12 -2.76
C THR A 123 14.37 8.68 -1.48
N ILE A 124 14.39 7.38 -1.17
CA ILE A 124 13.81 6.83 0.06
C ILE A 124 14.55 7.33 1.30
N ARG A 125 15.88 7.36 1.27
CA ARG A 125 16.68 7.90 2.39
C ARG A 125 16.37 9.37 2.67
N ALA A 126 16.26 10.19 1.63
CA ALA A 126 15.97 11.62 1.77
C ALA A 126 14.58 11.89 2.37
N ALA A 127 13.62 11.00 2.16
CA ALA A 127 12.27 11.11 2.70
C ALA A 127 12.14 10.68 4.17
N LEU A 128 13.15 10.02 4.74
CA LEU A 128 13.14 9.59 6.13
C LEU A 128 13.80 10.66 7.02
N PRO A 129 13.17 11.05 8.15
CA PRO A 129 13.88 11.84 9.14
C PRO A 129 15.07 11.03 9.65
N GLU A 130 16.28 11.58 9.52
CA GLU A 130 17.49 11.02 10.11
C GLU A 130 17.18 10.68 11.59
N LYS A 131 17.18 9.39 11.93
CA LYS A 131 17.29 9.02 13.34
C LYS A 131 18.65 9.56 13.77
N LYS A 132 18.66 10.69 14.49
CA LYS A 132 19.82 11.05 15.32
C LYS A 132 20.15 9.80 16.12
N SER A 133 21.25 9.15 15.77
CA SER A 133 21.79 8.05 16.54
C SER A 133 21.90 8.54 17.97
N ALA A 134 21.10 7.95 18.87
CA ALA A 134 21.34 8.08 20.30
C ALA A 134 22.76 7.55 20.52
N LYS A 135 23.66 8.47 20.85
CA LYS A 135 24.99 8.16 21.37
C LYS A 135 24.84 7.50 22.74
#